data_AF-A0A945QZF1-F1
#
_entry.id   AF-A0A945QZF1-F1
#
_cell.length_a   1.000
_cell.length_b   1.000
_cell.length_c   1.000
_cell.angle_alpha   90.00
_cell.angle_beta   90.00
_cell.angle_gamma   90.00
#
_symmetry.space_group_name_H-M   'P 1'
#
loop_
_entity.id
_entity.type
_entity.pdbx_description
1 polymer ?
#
loop_
_entity_poly.entity_id
_entity_poly.type
_entity_poly.pdbx_seq_one_letter_code
_entity_poly.pdbx_strand_id
1 'polypeptide(L)' 'MKNQQWRLSSRPEGLIGPEHFERGMETVPDLTAGQVLVKNLYLSFDPTQRGWVNDTESYMPPVA' A
#
# COMPACT_ATOMS: atom_id res chain seq x y z
N MET A 1 -18.37 3.84 6.10
CA MET A 1 -18.00 3.51 4.70
C MET A 1 -16.95 2.40 4.72
N LYS A 2 -16.89 1.50 3.73
CA LYS A 2 -15.82 0.49 3.66
C LYS A 2 -14.77 0.87 2.61
N ASN A 3 -13.51 0.60 2.89
CA ASN A 3 -12.35 0.85 2.05
C ASN A 3 -11.66 -0.48 1.73
N GLN A 4 -11.50 -0.78 0.44
CA GLN A 4 -10.75 -1.95 0.01
C GLN A 4 -9.26 -1.61 -0.06
N GLN A 5 -8.42 -2.47 0.51
CA GLN A 5 -6.99 -2.25 0.59
C GLN A 5 -6.22 -3.47 0.09
N TRP A 6 -5.07 -3.22 -0.53
CA TRP A 6 -4.04 -4.23 -0.76
C TRP A 6 -2.88 -3.91 0.19
N ARG A 7 -2.53 -4.87 1.04
CA ARG A 7 -1.48 -4.71 2.05
C ARG A 7 -0.35 -5.67 1.75
N LEU A 8 0.88 -5.22 1.92
CA LEU A 8 2.04 -6.09 1.83
C LEU A 8 2.04 -7.04 3.03
N SER A 9 1.96 -8.34 2.80
CA SER A 9 1.95 -9.37 3.85
C SER A 9 3.29 -10.10 3.96
N SER A 10 4.06 -10.18 2.87
CA SER A 10 5.41 -10.74 2.86
C SER A 10 6.28 -10.00 1.84
N ARG A 11 7.60 -10.02 2.04
CA ARG A 11 8.55 -9.41 1.09
C ARG A 11 9.00 -10.46 0.05
N PRO A 12 9.02 -10.10 -1.24
CA PRO A 12 9.42 -11.01 -2.32
C PRO A 12 10.91 -11.33 -2.29
N GLU A 13 11.25 -12.62 -2.33
CA GLU A 13 12.56 -13.09 -2.77
C GLU A 13 12.48 -13.38 -4.29
N GLY A 14 12.80 -12.36 -5.10
CA GLY A 14 12.71 -12.45 -6.57
C GLY A 14 11.57 -11.64 -7.15
N LEU A 15 10.67 -12.27 -7.91
CA LEU A 15 9.54 -11.59 -8.55
C LEU A 15 8.43 -11.31 -7.54
N ILE A 16 7.72 -10.20 -7.75
CA ILE A 16 6.51 -9.91 -6.98
C ILE A 16 5.36 -10.77 -7.50
N GLY A 17 4.76 -11.59 -6.64
CA GLY A 17 3.51 -12.30 -6.89
C GLY A 17 2.35 -11.92 -5.95
N PRO A 18 1.13 -12.44 -6.21
CA PRO A 18 -0.06 -12.24 -5.38
C PRO A 18 0.10 -12.68 -3.93
N GLU A 19 0.96 -13.67 -3.65
CA GLU A 19 1.27 -14.21 -2.32
C GLU A 19 1.90 -13.17 -1.38
N HIS A 20 2.44 -12.08 -1.92
CA HIS A 20 3.00 -10.98 -1.13
C HIS A 20 1.97 -9.96 -0.67
N PHE A 21 0.73 -10.06 -1.15
CA PHE A 21 -0.31 -9.10 -0.82
C PHE A 21 -1.58 -9.74 -0.28
N GLU A 22 -2.14 -9.10 0.72
CA GLU A 22 -3.46 -9.43 1.25
C GLU A 22 -4.48 -8.38 0.82
N ARG A 23 -5.61 -8.85 0.29
CA ARG A 23 -6.76 -8.00 -0.02
C ARG A 23 -7.68 -7.93 1.20
N GLY A 24 -7.79 -6.73 1.77
CA GLY A 24 -8.62 -6.45 2.94
C GLY A 24 -9.79 -5.51 2.63
N MET A 25 -10.77 -5.51 3.53
CA MET A 25 -11.85 -4.53 3.56
C MET A 25 -11.95 -3.95 4.97
N GLU A 26 -11.78 -2.63 5.10
CA GLU A 26 -11.77 -1.95 6.38
C GLU A 26 -12.83 -0.86 6.47
N THR A 27 -13.27 -0.55 7.68
CA THR A 27 -14.12 0.61 7.91
C THR A 27 -13.28 1.88 7.84
N VAL A 28 -13.71 2.86 7.04
CA VAL A 28 -13.11 4.20 7.02
C VAL A 28 -13.31 4.83 8.41
N PRO A 29 -12.24 5.22 9.12
CA PRO A 29 -12.35 5.84 10.43
C PRO A 29 -12.91 7.26 10.34
N ASP A 30 -13.38 7.78 11.48
CA ASP A 30 -13.83 9.17 11.57
C ASP A 30 -12.65 10.13 11.35
N LEU A 31 -12.90 11.20 10.60
CA LEU A 31 -11.89 12.20 10.29
C LEU A 31 -11.65 13.12 11.49
N THR A 32 -10.39 13.51 11.68
CA THR A 32 -9.99 14.57 12.63
C THR A 32 -9.70 15.88 11.91
N ALA A 33 -9.51 16.96 12.68
CA ALA A 33 -9.26 18.29 12.13
C ALA A 33 -8.02 18.28 11.20
N GLY A 34 -8.17 18.81 9.99
CA GLY A 34 -7.12 18.85 8.97
C GLY A 34 -7.05 17.62 8.06
N GLN A 35 -7.85 16.59 8.28
CA GLN A 35 -7.94 15.42 7.40
C GLN A 35 -9.02 15.58 6.33
N VAL A 36 -8.84 14.89 5.21
CA VAL A 36 -9.83 14.78 4.13
C VAL A 36 -10.02 13.32 3.72
N LEU A 37 -11.24 12.96 3.32
CA LEU A 37 -11.54 11.66 2.73
C LEU A 37 -11.49 11.76 1.21
N VAL A 38 -10.61 10.97 0.59
CA VAL A 38 -10.45 10.91 -0.86
C VAL A 38 -10.99 9.58 -1.39
N LYS A 39 -11.79 9.63 -2.45
CA LYS A 39 -12.16 8.46 -3.24
C LYS A 39 -11.19 8.31 -4.39
N ASN A 40 -10.24 7.39 -4.27
CA ASN A 40 -9.27 7.11 -5.33
C ASN A 40 -9.99 6.58 -6.58
N LEU A 41 -9.75 7.22 -7.73
CA LEU A 41 -10.30 6.79 -9.03
C LEU A 41 -9.27 6.02 -9.88
N TYR A 42 -8.00 6.37 -9.70
CA TYR A 42 -6.87 5.77 -10.40
C TYR A 42 -5.71 5.58 -9.42
N LEU A 43 -4.89 4.58 -9.68
CA LEU A 43 -3.65 4.32 -8.95
C LEU A 43 -2.51 4.35 -9.97
N SER A 44 -1.42 5.04 -9.63
CA SER A 44 -0.18 4.94 -10.41
C SER A 44 0.47 3.59 -10.14
N PHE A 45 1.09 3.00 -11.16
CA PHE A 45 1.82 1.74 -11.06
C PHE A 45 3.19 1.90 -11.71
N ASP A 46 4.19 2.17 -10.87
CA ASP A 46 5.51 2.65 -11.29
C ASP A 46 6.62 1.66 -10.92
N PRO A 47 7.72 1.56 -11.70
CA PRO A 47 8.85 0.69 -11.37
C PRO A 47 9.46 0.96 -9.98
N THR A 48 9.37 2.19 -9.49
CA THR A 48 9.85 2.60 -8.16
C THR A 48 9.17 1.83 -7.02
N GLN A 49 7.94 1.34 -7.23
CA GLN A 49 7.20 0.54 -6.24
C GLN A 49 7.93 -0.76 -5.88
N ARG A 50 8.72 -1.32 -6.81
CA ARG A 50 9.58 -2.49 -6.52
C ARG A 50 10.56 -2.21 -5.38
N GLY A 51 11.10 -0.99 -5.33
CA GLY A 51 12.02 -0.55 -4.29
C GLY A 51 11.32 -0.39 -2.93
N TRP A 52 10.09 0.14 -2.92
CA TRP A 52 9.30 0.33 -1.70
C TRP A 52 8.88 -0.99 -1.02
N VAL A 53 8.68 -2.03 -1.83
CA VAL A 53 8.33 -3.39 -1.38
C VAL A 53 9.55 -4.13 -0.83
N ASN A 54 10.76 -3.75 -1.21
CA ASN A 54 11.98 -4.32 -0.63
C ASN A 54 12.41 -3.55 0.62
N ASP A 55 13.03 -4.27 1.56
CA ASP A 55 13.72 -3.65 2.69
C ASP A 55 15.15 -3.29 2.27
N THR A 56 15.26 -2.36 1.31
CA THR A 56 16.55 -1.88 0.80
C THR A 56 16.64 -0.39 1.07
N GLU A 57 17.83 0.06 1.46
CA GLU A 57 18.06 1.47 1.75
C GLU A 57 17.66 2.33 0.54
N SER A 58 16.72 3.24 0.78
CA SER A 58 16.14 4.15 -0.19
C SER A 58 15.95 5.51 0.49
N TYR A 59 15.81 6.57 -0.31
CA TYR A 59 15.58 7.92 0.22
C TYR A 59 14.21 8.07 0.93
N MET A 60 13.31 7.10 0.76
CA MET A 60 12.07 6.96 1.50
C MET A 60 12.08 5.67 2.31
N PRO A 61 11.49 5.65 3.53
CA PRO A 61 11.37 4.43 4.30
C PRO A 61 10.58 3.35 3.53
N PRO A 62 10.92 2.06 3.70
CA PRO A 62 10.16 0.97 3.09
C PRO A 62 8.70 1.01 3.51
N VAL A 63 7.82 0.54 2.64
CA VAL A 63 6.40 0.39 2.98
C VAL A 63 6.29 -0.71 4.05
N ALA A 64 5.49 -0.43 5.08
CA ALA A 64 5.14 -1.32 6.19
C ALA A 64 3.66 -1.72 6.09
#